data_AF-M6DHX8-F1
#
_entry.id   AF-M6DHX8-F1
#
_cell.length_a   1.000
_cell.length_b   1.000
_cell.length_c   1.000
_cell.angle_alpha   90.00
_cell.angle_beta   90.00
_cell.angle_gamma   90.00
#
_symmetry.space_group_name_H-M   'P 1'
#
loop_
_entity.id
_entity.type
_entity.pdbx_description
1 polymer ?
#
loop_
_entity_poly.entity_id
_entity_poly.type
_entity_poly.pdbx_seq_one_letter_code
_entity_poly.pdbx_strand_id
1 'polypeptide(L)' 'MVSFHLGLVKFIDSSGIGIIIKVRNQIRDHRGTVNIFGLNKSLHSVFRLSGLDRIVNLYTIEEFLEKYPDFREFLTIE' A
#
# COMPACT_ATOMS: atom_id res chain seq x y z
N MET A 1 -12.25 2.85 0.49
CA MET A 1 -10.82 2.77 0.09
C MET A 1 -10.30 1.39 0.42
N VAL A 2 -9.18 0.98 -0.15
CA VAL A 2 -8.44 -0.23 0.25
C VAL A 2 -7.04 0.19 0.69
N SER A 3 -6.56 -0.34 1.82
CA SER A 3 -5.24 -0.02 2.35
C SER A 3 -4.47 -1.30 2.62
N PHE A 4 -3.22 -1.38 2.16
CA PHE A 4 -2.33 -2.51 2.42
C PHE A 4 -1.22 -2.08 3.38
N HIS A 5 -1.18 -2.71 4.55
CA HIS A 5 -0.03 -2.64 5.47
C HIS A 5 0.99 -3.71 5.08
N LEU A 6 2.20 -3.30 4.72
CA LEU A 6 3.25 -4.21 4.25
C LEU A 6 4.50 -4.20 5.15
N GLY A 7 4.38 -3.74 6.40
CA GLY A 7 5.47 -3.63 7.38
C GLY A 7 6.25 -4.92 7.63
N LEU A 8 5.58 -6.07 7.55
CA LEU A 8 6.18 -7.39 7.76
C LEU A 8 6.58 -8.09 6.47
N VAL A 9 6.30 -7.49 5.32
CA VAL A 9 6.59 -8.09 4.01
C VAL A 9 8.03 -7.79 3.62
N LYS A 10 8.80 -8.85 3.35
CA LYS A 10 10.21 -8.73 2.95
C LYS A 10 10.40 -8.64 1.44
N PHE A 11 9.52 -9.27 0.67
CA PHE A 11 9.62 -9.41 -0.78
C PHE A 11 8.24 -9.52 -1.42
N ILE A 12 8.10 -9.01 -2.64
CA ILE A 12 6.92 -9.13 -3.49
C ILE A 12 7.43 -9.52 -4.89
N ASP A 13 6.86 -10.57 -5.46
CA ASP A 13 7.15 -11.01 -6.83
C ASP A 13 6.24 -10.31 -7.86
N SER A 14 6.38 -10.71 -9.12
CA SER A 14 5.56 -10.18 -10.22
C SER A 14 4.05 -10.44 -10.02
N SER A 15 3.67 -11.54 -9.38
CA SER A 15 2.26 -11.88 -9.15
C SER A 15 1.63 -10.97 -8.10
N GLY A 16 2.35 -10.66 -7.02
CA GLY A 16 1.90 -9.71 -6.00
C GLY A 16 1.74 -8.29 -6.56
N ILE A 17 2.65 -7.85 -7.43
CA ILE A 17 2.52 -6.58 -8.16
C ILE A 17 1.28 -6.59 -9.06
N GLY A 18 1.05 -7.68 -9.79
CA GLY A 18 -0.14 -7.84 -10.65
C GLY A 18 -1.45 -7.73 -9.88
N ILE A 19 -1.51 -8.29 -8.66
CA ILE A 19 -2.67 -8.18 -7.78
C ILE A 19 -2.93 -6.72 -7.37
N ILE A 20 -1.89 -5.98 -6.98
CA ILE A 20 -2.03 -4.56 -6.60
C ILE A 20 -2.59 -3.74 -7.77
N ILE A 21 -2.11 -3.97 -8.99
CA ILE A 21 -2.63 -3.30 -10.20
C ILE A 21 -4.11 -3.63 -10.42
N LYS A 22 -4.48 -4.91 -10.29
CA LYS A 22 -5.87 -5.36 -10.47
C LYS A 22 -6.81 -4.70 -9.45
N VAL A 23 -6.43 -4.72 -8.17
CA VAL A 23 -7.19 -4.06 -7.10
C VAL A 23 -7.32 -2.57 -7.37
N ARG A 24 -6.22 -1.89 -7.73
CA ARG A 24 -6.24 -0.47 -8.07
C ARG A 24 -7.22 -0.16 -9.19
N ASN A 25 -7.25 -0.95 -10.25
CA ASN A 25 -8.16 -0.73 -11.37
C ASN A 25 -9.62 -0.90 -10.93
N GLN A 26 -9.95 -1.97 -10.21
CA GLN A 26 -11.31 -2.20 -9.68
C GLN A 26 -11.77 -1.07 -8.75
N ILE A 27 -10.89 -0.59 -7.88
CA ILE A 27 -11.21 0.47 -6.92
C ILE A 27 -11.36 1.83 -7.62
N ARG A 28 -10.52 2.12 -8.62
CA ARG A 28 -10.65 3.36 -9.42
C ARG A 28 -12.00 3.43 -10.12
N ASP A 29 -12.51 2.32 -10.64
CA ASP A 29 -13.79 2.29 -11.36
C ASP A 29 -14.96 2.69 -10.46
N HIS A 30 -14.78 2.57 -9.13
CA HIS A 30 -15.72 3.01 -8.10
C HIS A 30 -15.30 4.33 -7.42
N ARG A 31 -14.41 5.12 -8.05
CA ARG A 31 -13.84 6.38 -7.52
C ARG A 31 -13.16 6.25 -6.15
N GLY A 32 -12.74 5.04 -5.78
CA GLY A 32 -12.00 4.81 -4.55
C GLY A 32 -10.50 4.99 -4.72
N THR A 33 -9.79 4.89 -3.61
CA THR A 33 -8.32 4.98 -3.53
C THR A 33 -7.71 3.70 -2.99
N VAL A 34 -6.47 3.42 -3.43
CA VAL A 34 -5.61 2.37 -2.87
C VAL A 34 -4.44 3.03 -2.16
N ASN A 35 -4.26 2.70 -0.89
CA ASN A 35 -3.16 3.17 -0.05
C ASN A 35 -2.21 2.00 0.23
N ILE A 36 -0.92 2.26 0.21
CA ILE A 36 0.13 1.29 0.58
C ILE A 36 1.01 1.97 1.63
N PHE A 37 1.31 1.27 2.72
CA PHE A 37 2.12 1.83 3.79
C PHE A 37 2.95 0.76 4.51
N GLY A 38 3.99 1.22 5.22
CA GLY A 38 4.94 0.34 5.92
C GLY A 38 5.93 -0.37 4.98
N LEU A 39 6.21 0.19 3.81
CA LEU A 39 7.21 -0.39 2.91
C LEU A 39 8.62 -0.24 3.50
N ASN A 40 9.41 -1.29 3.45
CA ASN A 40 10.85 -1.19 3.65
C ASN A 40 11.55 -0.59 2.40
N LYS A 41 12.84 -0.24 2.51
CA LYS A 41 13.62 0.37 1.41
C LYS A 41 13.65 -0.46 0.11
N SER A 42 13.72 -1.79 0.24
CA SER A 42 13.74 -2.70 -0.92
C SER A 42 12.40 -2.66 -1.65
N LEU A 43 11.30 -2.80 -0.93
CA LEU A 43 9.96 -2.74 -1.52
C LEU A 43 9.63 -1.36 -2.08
N HIS A 44 10.06 -0.27 -1.44
CA HIS A 44 9.94 1.08 -2.02
C HIS A 44 10.60 1.15 -3.40
N SER A 45 11.79 0.55 -3.56
CA SER A 45 12.48 0.50 -4.85
C SER A 45 11.70 -0.32 -5.88
N VAL A 46 11.15 -1.48 -5.47
CA VAL A 46 10.29 -2.32 -6.35
C VAL A 46 9.07 -1.53 -6.84
N PHE A 47 8.38 -0.81 -5.96
CA PHE A 47 7.19 -0.02 -6.33
C PHE A 47 7.55 1.10 -7.30
N ARG A 48 8.64 1.82 -7.05
CA ARG A 48 9.13 2.90 -7.92
C ARG A 48 9.55 2.38 -9.29
N LEU A 49 10.34 1.30 -9.34
CA LEU A 49 10.78 0.69 -10.60
C LEU A 49 9.62 0.13 -11.43
N SER A 50 8.57 -0.35 -10.75
CA SER A 50 7.35 -0.85 -11.39
C SER A 50 6.37 0.29 -11.78
N GLY A 51 6.65 1.54 -11.39
CA GLY A 51 5.77 2.69 -11.60
C GLY A 51 4.48 2.66 -10.78
N LEU A 52 4.38 1.78 -9.77
CA LEU A 52 3.20 1.65 -8.93
C LEU A 52 2.95 2.90 -8.09
N ASP A 53 4.01 3.58 -7.68
CA ASP A 53 4.00 4.85 -6.94
C ASP A 53 3.22 5.97 -7.65
N ARG A 54 2.96 5.84 -8.95
CA ARG A 54 2.15 6.79 -9.74
C ARG A 54 0.65 6.50 -9.73
N ILE A 55 0.25 5.30 -9.29
CA ILE A 55 -1.14 4.83 -9.42
C ILE A 55 -1.78 4.47 -8.08
N VAL A 56 -1.00 4.39 -7.00
CA VAL A 56 -1.43 4.19 -5.61
C VAL A 56 -0.88 5.32 -4.74
N ASN A 57 -1.46 5.52 -3.56
CA ASN A 57 -0.89 6.42 -2.56
C ASN A 57 0.13 5.66 -1.71
N LEU A 58 1.33 6.21 -1.56
CA LEU A 58 2.35 5.69 -0.65
C LEU A 58 2.42 6.55 0.61
N TYR A 59 2.51 5.91 1.76
CA TYR A 59 2.67 6.57 3.05
C TYR A 59 3.68 5.83 3.93
N THR A 60 4.35 6.55 4.83
CA THR A 60 4.89 5.92 6.04
C THR A 60 3.75 5.44 6.95
N ILE A 61 4.06 4.66 7.98
CA ILE A 61 3.05 4.25 8.97
C ILE A 61 2.51 5.49 9.69
N GLU A 62 3.38 6.43 10.03
CA GLU A 62 3.05 7.67 10.73
C GLU A 62 2.14 8.56 9.87
N GLU A 63 2.49 8.79 8.60
CA GLU A 63 1.69 9.58 7.66
C GLU A 63 0.30 8.95 7.43
N PHE A 64 0.24 7.61 7.34
CA PHE A 64 -1.03 6.92 7.17
C PHE A 64 -1.93 7.08 8.42
N LEU A 65 -1.36 6.94 9.62
CA LEU A 65 -2.10 7.06 10.87
C LEU A 65 -2.50 8.50 11.21
N GLU A 66 -1.69 9.49 10.83
CA GLU A 66 -2.08 10.90 10.93
C GLU A 66 -3.33 11.19 10.09
N LYS A 67 -3.38 10.63 8.88
CA LYS A 67 -4.50 10.80 7.96
C LYS A 67 -5.72 9.95 8.33
N TYR A 68 -5.51 8.76 8.88
CA TYR A 68 -6.56 7.79 9.21
C TYR A 68 -6.38 7.25 10.65
N PRO A 69 -6.61 8.09 11.68
CA PRO A 69 -6.30 7.75 13.06
C PRO A 69 -7.07 6.54 13.59
N ASP A 70 -8.29 6.32 13.11
CA ASP A 70 -9.14 5.17 13.50
C ASP A 70 -8.51 3.82 13.14
N PHE A 71 -7.54 3.79 12.21
CA PHE A 71 -6.89 2.54 11.82
C PHE A 71 -5.81 2.06 12.79
N ARG A 72 -5.49 2.86 13.82
CA ARG A 72 -4.44 2.54 14.79
C ARG A 72 -4.68 1.20 15.50
N GLU A 73 -5.94 0.86 15.79
CA GLU A 73 -6.32 -0.38 16.47
C GLU A 73 -5.97 -1.65 15.68
N PHE A 74 -5.90 -1.56 14.35
CA PHE A 74 -5.56 -2.70 13.49
C PHE A 74 -4.05 -2.93 13.34
N LEU A 75 -3.23 -1.99 13.80
CA LEU A 75 -1.76 -2.09 13.73
C LEU A 75 -1.12 -2.50 15.06
N THR A 76 -1.88 -2.52 16.14
CA THR A 76 -1.43 -2.86 17.50
C THR A 76 -1.64 -4.33 17.88
N ILE A 77 -1.96 -5.20 16.93
CA ILE A 77 -2.12 -6.63 17.20
C ILE A 77 -0.73 -7.27 17.27
N GLU A 78 -0.23 -7.41 18.50
CA GLU A 78 0.92 -8.26 18.86
C GLU A 78 0.59 -9.76 18.73
#